data_AF-A0A141RBH8-F1
#
_entry.id   AF-A0A141RBH8-F1
#
_cell.length_a   1.000
_cell.length_b   1.000
_cell.length_c   1.000
_cell.angle_alpha   90.00
_cell.angle_beta   90.00
_cell.angle_gamma   90.00
#
_symmetry.space_group_name_H-M   'P 1'
#
loop_
_entity.id
_entity.type
_entity.pdbx_description
1 polymer ?
#
loop_
_entity_poly.entity_id
_entity_poly.type
_entity_poly.pdbx_seq_one_letter_code
_entity_poly.pdbx_strand_id
1 'polypeptide(L)' 'VTLLAVSKTKPASAIEEAMAAGQVAFGENYVQEGVEKIRYFQETGASGLQWHFIGP' A
#
# COMPACT_ATOMS: atom_id res chain seq x y z
N VAL A 1 -8.66 16.42 7.11
CA VAL A 1 -8.21 15.16 7.75
C VAL A 1 -8.20 14.10 6.67
N THR A 2 -7.16 13.29 6.56
CA THR A 2 -7.01 12.24 5.52
C THR A 2 -6.68 10.90 6.18
N LEU A 3 -7.28 9.80 5.70
CA LEU A 3 -7.04 8.45 6.20
C LEU A 3 -5.83 7.81 5.52
N LEU A 4 -4.86 7.38 6.32
CA LEU A 4 -3.68 6.61 5.87
C LEU A 4 -3.74 5.21 6.48
N ALA A 5 -3.92 4.19 5.64
CA ALA A 5 -3.96 2.80 6.09
C ALA A 5 -2.54 2.25 6.25
N VAL A 6 -2.16 1.79 7.45
CA VAL A 6 -0.83 1.20 7.68
C VAL A 6 -0.84 -0.27 7.25
N SER A 7 -0.05 -0.60 6.23
CA SER A 7 -0.04 -1.92 5.59
C SER A 7 1.19 -2.77 5.89
N LYS A 8 2.12 -2.29 6.73
CA LYS A 8 3.27 -3.09 7.17
C LYS A 8 2.84 -4.46 7.69
N THR A 9 3.59 -5.49 7.32
CA THR A 9 3.34 -6.91 7.62
C THR A 9 1.98 -7.45 7.14
N LYS A 10 1.27 -6.74 6.26
CA LYS A 10 0.01 -7.21 5.65
C LYS A 10 0.29 -7.77 4.26
N PRO A 11 -0.37 -8.89 3.88
CA PRO A 11 -0.25 -9.44 2.54
C PRO A 11 -0.87 -8.49 1.51
N ALA A 12 -0.48 -8.64 0.23
CA ALA A 12 -1.03 -7.84 -0.86
C ALA A 12 -2.57 -7.97 -0.97
N SER A 13 -3.13 -9.15 -0.69
CA SER A 13 -4.59 -9.36 -0.70
C SER A 13 -5.35 -8.45 0.25
N ALA A 14 -4.77 -8.11 1.42
CA ALA A 14 -5.41 -7.17 2.35
C ALA A 14 -5.41 -5.74 1.81
N ILE A 15 -4.41 -5.39 0.99
CA ILE A 15 -4.33 -4.10 0.31
C ILE A 15 -5.34 -4.07 -0.85
N GLU A 16 -5.50 -5.18 -1.59
CA GLU A 16 -6.54 -5.33 -2.63
C GLU A 16 -7.96 -5.19 -2.06
N GLU A 17 -8.24 -5.81 -0.92
CA GLU A 17 -9.52 -5.66 -0.22
C GLU A 17 -9.76 -4.21 0.20
N ALA A 18 -8.75 -3.54 0.73
CA ALA A 18 -8.84 -2.13 1.11
C ALA A 18 -9.03 -1.22 -0.13
N MET A 19 -8.35 -1.50 -1.23
CA MET A 19 -8.55 -0.82 -2.52
C MET A 19 -9.98 -0.99 -3.04
N ALA A 20 -10.52 -2.21 -2.98
CA ALA A 20 -11.91 -2.48 -3.35
C ALA A 20 -12.92 -1.72 -2.47
N ALA A 21 -12.55 -1.43 -1.22
CA ALA A 21 -13.30 -0.55 -0.32
C ALA A 21 -13.07 0.95 -0.55
N GLY A 22 -12.25 1.34 -1.53
CA GLY A 22 -11.96 2.72 -1.90
C GLY A 22 -10.75 3.36 -1.19
N GLN A 23 -9.99 2.58 -0.40
CA GLN A 23 -8.76 3.09 0.22
C GLN A 23 -7.64 3.20 -0.82
N VAL A 24 -7.03 4.39 -0.92
CA VAL A 24 -5.96 4.67 -1.89
C VAL A 24 -4.62 5.00 -1.26
N ALA A 25 -4.59 5.45 0.00
CA ALA A 25 -3.37 5.87 0.68
C ALA A 25 -2.88 4.82 1.69
N PHE A 26 -1.65 4.34 1.49
CA PHE A 26 -1.02 3.29 2.29
C PHE A 26 0.31 3.75 2.89
N GLY A 27 0.55 3.34 4.14
CA GLY A 27 1.76 3.64 4.90
C GLY A 27 2.61 2.40 5.15
N GLU A 28 3.90 2.48 4.81
CA GLU A 28 4.88 1.41 5.00
C GLU A 28 6.01 1.85 5.93
N ASN A 29 6.44 0.93 6.81
CA ASN A 29 7.53 1.18 7.76
C ASN A 29 8.90 0.73 7.24
N TYR A 30 8.94 -0.18 6.26
CA TYR A 30 10.18 -0.77 5.75
C TYR A 30 10.25 -0.51 4.25
N VAL A 31 11.36 0.08 3.78
CA VAL A 31 11.51 0.46 2.36
C VAL A 31 11.42 -0.75 1.45
N GLN A 32 12.05 -1.87 1.83
CA GLN A 32 12.07 -3.09 1.03
C GLN A 32 10.65 -3.66 0.84
N GLU A 33 9.90 -3.80 1.93
CA GLU A 33 8.50 -4.27 1.90
C GLU A 33 7.62 -3.33 1.05
N GLY A 34 7.80 -2.01 1.20
CA GLY A 34 7.05 -1.04 0.41
C GLY A 34 7.37 -1.12 -1.08
N VAL A 35 8.64 -1.26 -1.45
CA VAL A 35 9.07 -1.40 -2.86
C VAL A 35 8.51 -2.69 -3.48
N GLU A 36 8.53 -3.80 -2.75
CA GLU A 36 7.96 -5.07 -3.21
C GLU A 36 6.46 -4.94 -3.51
N LYS A 37 5.70 -4.31 -2.61
CA LYS A 37 4.26 -4.06 -2.82
C LYS A 37 4.01 -3.11 -3.99
N ILE A 38 4.77 -2.02 -4.09
CA ILE A 38 4.65 -1.07 -5.22
C ILE A 38 4.82 -1.81 -6.55
N ARG A 39 5.85 -2.65 -6.68
CA ARG A 39 6.09 -3.45 -7.89
C ARG A 39 4.97 -4.42 -8.18
N TYR A 40 4.53 -5.17 -7.17
CA TYR A 40 3.40 -6.09 -7.30
C TYR A 40 2.14 -5.39 -7.86
N PHE A 41 1.79 -4.22 -7.32
CA PHE A 41 0.63 -3.46 -7.78
C PHE A 41 0.83 -2.85 -9.17
N GLN A 42 2.05 -2.45 -9.53
CA GLN A 42 2.36 -2.01 -10.89
C GLN A 42 2.23 -3.15 -11.91
N GLU A 43 2.72 -4.34 -11.58
CA GLU A 43 2.67 -5.54 -12.44
C GLU A 43 1.24 -6.05 -12.66
N THR A 44 0.37 -5.91 -11.65
CA THR A 44 -1.07 -6.25 -11.75
C THR A 44 -1.90 -5.16 -12.43
N GLY A 45 -1.29 -4.04 -12.83
CA GLY A 45 -1.96 -2.92 -13.50
C GLY A 45 -2.79 -2.04 -12.56
N ALA A 46 -2.64 -2.18 -11.25
CA ALA A 46 -3.26 -1.29 -10.28
C ALA A 46 -2.68 0.13 -10.40
N SER A 47 -3.56 1.12 -10.41
CA SER A 47 -3.21 2.54 -10.49
C SER A 47 -3.94 3.34 -9.44
N GLY A 48 -3.45 4.55 -9.13
CA GLY A 48 -4.09 5.46 -8.16
C GLY A 48 -3.72 5.23 -6.70
N LEU A 49 -2.83 4.27 -6.40
CA LEU A 49 -2.28 4.07 -5.06
C LEU A 49 -1.29 5.17 -4.68
N GLN A 50 -1.39 5.64 -3.43
CA GLN A 50 -0.49 6.60 -2.80
C GLN A 50 0.31 5.88 -1.72
N TRP A 51 1.64 5.89 -1.85
CA TRP A 51 2.54 5.22 -0.92
C TRP A 51 3.28 6.24 -0.06
N HIS A 52 3.19 6.07 1.26
CA HIS A 52 3.85 6.91 2.25
C HIS A 52 4.85 6.07 3.03
N PHE A 53 6.10 6.49 3.04
CA PHE A 53 7.07 5.95 3.98
C PHE A 53 6.88 6.62 5.34
N ILE A 54 6.57 5.81 6.36
CA ILE A 54 6.29 6.26 7.73
C ILE A 54 7.20 5.56 8.76
N GLY A 55 8.21 4.85 8.29
CA GLY A 55 9.26 4.26 9.12
C GLY A 55 10.29 5.30 9.58
N PRO A 56 11.09 4.96 10.59
CA PRO A 56 12.29 5.74 10.96
C PRO A 56 13.33 5.76 9.84
#